data_AF-A0A5R9J8L1-F1
#
_entry.id   AF-A0A5R9J8L1-F1
#
_cell.length_a   1.000
_cell.length_b   1.000
_cell.length_c   1.000
_cell.angle_alpha   90.00
_cell.angle_beta   90.00
_cell.angle_gamma   90.00
#
_symmetry.space_group_name_H-M   'P 1'
#
loop_
_entity.id
_entity.type
_entity.pdbx_description
1 polymer ?
#
loop_
_entity_poly.entity_id
_entity_poly.type
_entity_poly.pdbx_seq_one_letter_code
_entity_poly.pdbx_strand_id
1 'polypeptide(L)'
;MTRPAIHPGEILADELAELGVSPTELARQIKVPANRVSQIINGKRAITGDTALRLGHWFGMSAEFWLNLQSAYDLRVAEQASGAEIEALPVRPEQKAQPQQPALL
;
A
#
# COMPACT_ATOMS: atom_id res chain seq x y z
N MET A 1 -22.50 -4.06 0.02
CA MET A 1 -21.61 -5.25 0.08
C MET A 1 -20.19 -4.75 0.24
N THR A 2 -19.50 -5.14 1.30
CA THR A 2 -18.09 -4.78 1.52
C THR A 2 -17.25 -5.52 0.47
N ARG A 3 -16.69 -4.80 -0.51
CA ARG A 3 -15.77 -5.37 -1.50
C ARG A 3 -14.55 -5.97 -0.76
N PRO A 4 -14.11 -7.20 -1.09
CA PRO A 4 -12.96 -7.83 -0.43
C PRO A 4 -11.70 -6.96 -0.57
N ALA A 5 -10.83 -7.01 0.44
CA ALA A 5 -9.53 -6.35 0.39
C ALA A 5 -8.67 -7.06 -0.66
N ILE A 6 -8.19 -6.34 -1.67
CA ILE A 6 -7.34 -6.89 -2.72
C ILE A 6 -5.89 -6.72 -2.28
N HIS A 7 -5.15 -7.82 -2.12
CA HIS A 7 -3.75 -7.74 -1.74
C HIS A 7 -2.93 -7.20 -2.93
N PRO A 8 -1.93 -6.32 -2.73
CA PRO A 8 -1.10 -5.80 -3.83
C PRO A 8 -0.37 -6.89 -4.63
N GLY A 9 -0.17 -8.05 -4.00
CA GLY A 9 0.38 -9.24 -4.64
C GLY A 9 -0.49 -9.82 -5.76
N GLU A 10 -1.80 -9.62 -5.71
CA GLU A 10 -2.71 -10.00 -6.81
C GLU A 10 -2.43 -9.12 -8.03
N ILE A 11 -2.33 -7.80 -7.83
CA ILE A 11 -1.98 -6.84 -8.89
C ILE A 11 -0.59 -7.14 -9.46
N LEU A 12 0.39 -7.45 -8.60
CA LEU A 12 1.72 -7.84 -9.05
C LEU A 12 1.68 -9.13 -9.90
N ALA A 13 0.82 -10.08 -9.56
CA ALA A 13 0.68 -11.32 -10.32
C ALA A 13 0.08 -11.07 -11.71
N ASP A 14 -0.93 -10.21 -11.79
CA ASP A 14 -1.58 -9.83 -13.06
C ASP A 14 -0.58 -9.12 -13.99
N GLU A 15 0.15 -8.11 -13.48
CA GLU A 15 1.20 -7.39 -14.22
C GLU A 15 2.28 -8.36 -14.76
N LEU A 16 2.71 -9.32 -13.95
CA LEU A 16 3.68 -10.33 -14.36
C LEU A 16 3.13 -11.29 -15.43
N ALA A 17 1.86 -11.66 -15.33
CA ALA A 17 1.20 -12.51 -16.32
C ALA A 17 1.06 -11.80 -17.67
N GLU A 18 0.68 -10.52 -17.67
CA GLU A 18 0.60 -9.69 -18.88
C GLU A 18 1.96 -9.54 -19.59
N LEU A 19 3.03 -9.39 -18.81
CA LEU A 19 4.40 -9.28 -19.33
C LEU A 19 5.05 -10.62 -19.66
N GLY A 20 4.43 -11.75 -19.31
CA GLY A 20 5.01 -13.09 -19.46
C GLY A 20 6.27 -13.31 -18.61
N VAL A 21 6.40 -12.59 -17.49
CA VAL A 21 7.56 -12.65 -16.58
C VAL A 21 7.24 -13.51 -15.38
N SER A 22 8.05 -14.53 -15.09
CA SER A 22 7.83 -15.37 -13.90
C SER A 22 8.20 -14.64 -12.60
N PRO A 23 7.59 -14.97 -11.45
CA PRO A 23 7.99 -14.40 -10.15
C PRO A 23 9.47 -14.62 -9.81
N THR A 24 10.03 -15.77 -10.17
CA THR A 24 11.46 -16.09 -10.00
C THR A 24 12.35 -15.21 -10.87
N GLU A 25 11.90 -14.96 -12.11
CA GLU A 25 12.57 -14.06 -13.04
C GLU A 25 12.60 -12.64 -12.49
N LEU A 26 11.44 -12.09 -12.09
CA LEU A 26 11.36 -10.78 -11.46
C LEU A 26 12.28 -10.69 -10.24
N ALA A 27 12.24 -11.67 -9.34
CA ALA A 27 13.06 -11.68 -8.13
C ALA A 27 14.56 -11.56 -8.44
N ARG A 28 15.03 -12.27 -9.48
CA ARG A 28 16.41 -12.17 -9.96
C ARG A 28 16.72 -10.77 -10.48
N GLN A 29 15.86 -10.21 -11.31
CA GLN A 29 16.07 -8.89 -11.91
C GLN A 29 16.09 -7.77 -10.85
N ILE A 30 15.23 -7.85 -9.83
CA ILE A 30 15.18 -6.87 -8.74
C ILE A 30 16.13 -7.19 -7.56
N LYS A 31 16.96 -8.22 -7.71
CA LYS A 31 18.00 -8.64 -6.74
C LYS A 31 17.45 -8.94 -5.34
N VAL A 32 16.39 -9.76 -5.26
CA VAL A 32 15.82 -10.24 -4.00
C VAL A 32 15.66 -11.77 -4.01
N PRO A 33 15.55 -12.42 -2.84
CA PRO A 33 15.26 -13.87 -2.80
C PRO A 33 13.92 -14.19 -3.48
N ALA A 34 13.85 -15.26 -4.28
CA ALA A 34 12.64 -15.68 -4.99
C ALA A 34 11.42 -15.84 -4.07
N ASN A 35 11.64 -16.41 -2.87
CA ASN A 35 10.60 -16.57 -1.87
C ASN A 35 9.96 -15.21 -1.47
N ARG A 36 10.68 -14.09 -1.56
CA ARG A 36 10.09 -12.77 -1.26
C ARG A 36 8.93 -12.45 -2.21
N VAL A 37 9.15 -12.58 -3.52
CA VAL A 37 8.13 -12.27 -4.55
C VAL A 37 6.99 -13.27 -4.46
N SER A 38 7.29 -14.57 -4.30
CA SER A 38 6.25 -15.59 -4.12
C SER A 38 5.38 -15.33 -2.90
N GLN A 39 5.93 -14.91 -1.76
CA GLN A 39 5.13 -14.62 -0.57
C GLN A 39 4.26 -13.37 -0.75
N ILE A 40 4.75 -12.36 -1.49
CA ILE A 40 3.95 -11.17 -1.82
C ILE A 40 2.75 -11.55 -2.67
N ILE A 41 2.97 -12.28 -3.78
CA ILE A 41 1.90 -12.74 -4.68
C ILE A 41 0.86 -13.57 -3.95
N ASN A 42 1.29 -14.43 -3.01
CA ASN A 42 0.39 -15.25 -2.22
C ASN A 42 -0.26 -14.52 -1.02
N GLY A 43 -0.12 -13.21 -0.89
CA GLY A 43 -0.72 -12.43 0.21
C GLY A 43 -0.11 -12.70 1.60
N LYS A 44 1.05 -13.34 1.66
CA LYS A 44 1.72 -13.74 2.91
C LYS A 44 2.78 -12.74 3.37
N ARG A 45 3.10 -11.75 2.53
CA ARG A 45 4.09 -10.72 2.81
C ARG A 45 3.64 -9.39 2.21
N ALA A 46 3.68 -8.34 3.02
CA ALA A 46 3.45 -6.97 2.58
C ALA A 46 4.58 -6.45 1.67
N ILE A 47 4.24 -5.52 0.80
CA ILE A 47 5.20 -4.70 0.07
C ILE A 47 5.78 -3.65 1.03
N THR A 48 7.10 -3.73 1.27
CA THR A 48 7.85 -2.74 2.05
C THR A 48 8.39 -1.62 1.16
N GLY A 49 8.90 -0.53 1.75
CA GLY A 49 9.56 0.55 1.01
C GLY A 49 10.71 0.09 0.10
N ASP A 50 11.60 -0.80 0.58
CA ASP A 50 12.65 -1.42 -0.25
C ASP A 50 12.07 -2.19 -1.44
N THR A 51 10.98 -2.93 -1.23
CA THR A 51 10.33 -3.69 -2.30
C THR A 51 9.65 -2.75 -3.29
N ALA A 52 8.97 -1.72 -2.81
CA ALA A 52 8.31 -0.72 -3.65
C ALA A 52 9.31 0.06 -4.54
N LEU A 53 10.46 0.46 -4.00
CA LEU A 53 11.53 1.10 -4.79
C LEU A 53 12.04 0.18 -5.90
N ARG A 54 12.23 -1.10 -5.59
CA ARG A 54 12.69 -2.11 -6.55
C ARG A 54 11.67 -2.38 -7.65
N LEU A 55 10.40 -2.54 -7.28
CA LEU A 55 9.31 -2.73 -8.24
C LEU A 55 9.13 -1.47 -9.09
N GLY A 56 9.08 -0.29 -8.48
CA GLY A 56 8.98 0.99 -9.21
C GLY A 56 10.09 1.17 -10.24
N HIS A 57 11.34 0.88 -9.86
CA HIS A 57 12.46 0.92 -10.80
C HIS A 57 12.30 -0.07 -11.96
N TRP A 58 11.87 -1.30 -11.69
CA TRP A 58 11.73 -2.35 -12.70
C TRP A 58 10.56 -2.10 -13.67
N PHE A 59 9.41 -1.68 -13.14
CA PHE A 59 8.21 -1.37 -13.91
C PHE A 59 8.23 0.03 -14.56
N GLY A 60 9.22 0.87 -14.23
CA GLY A 60 9.27 2.25 -14.72
C GLY A 60 8.15 3.14 -14.14
N MET A 61 7.71 2.85 -12.91
CA MET A 61 6.63 3.56 -12.23
C MET A 61 7.04 4.02 -10.83
N SER A 62 6.22 4.83 -10.17
CA SER A 62 6.55 5.35 -8.84
C SER A 62 6.53 4.23 -7.77
N ALA A 63 7.41 4.33 -6.77
CA ALA A 63 7.39 3.42 -5.63
C ALA A 63 6.11 3.61 -4.79
N GLU A 64 5.62 4.84 -4.74
CA GLU A 64 4.40 5.26 -4.08
C GLU A 64 3.18 4.51 -4.64
N PHE A 65 3.15 4.16 -5.92
CA PHE A 65 2.08 3.33 -6.48
C PHE A 65 1.92 2.03 -5.68
N TRP A 66 3.01 1.29 -5.49
CA TRP A 66 3.00 0.02 -4.77
C TRP A 66 2.71 0.18 -3.28
N LEU A 67 3.22 1.24 -2.65
CA LEU A 67 2.92 1.52 -1.24
C LEU A 67 1.47 1.97 -1.03
N ASN A 68 0.88 2.67 -2.00
CA ASN A 68 -0.53 3.07 -1.94
C ASN A 68 -1.45 1.84 -2.02
N LEU A 69 -1.12 0.87 -2.88
CA LEU A 69 -1.83 -0.42 -2.91
C LEU A 69 -1.75 -1.13 -1.55
N GLN A 70 -0.54 -1.21 -0.97
CA GLN A 70 -0.36 -1.86 0.34
C GLN A 70 -1.13 -1.13 1.45
N SER A 71 -1.06 0.20 1.47
CA SER A 71 -1.74 1.01 2.47
C SER A 71 -3.26 0.87 2.38
N ALA A 72 -3.80 0.85 1.15
CA ALA A 72 -5.22 0.63 0.92
C ALA A 72 -5.68 -0.76 1.40
N TYR A 73 -4.88 -1.80 1.13
CA TYR A 73 -5.15 -3.15 1.64
C TYR A 73 -5.10 -3.20 3.16
N ASP A 74 -4.05 -2.68 3.78
CA ASP A 74 -3.84 -2.71 5.23
C ASP A 74 -4.95 -1.96 5.98
N LEU A 75 -5.33 -0.77 5.49
CA LEU A 75 -6.45 0.00 6.04
C LEU A 75 -7.77 -0.77 5.94
N ARG A 76 -8.04 -1.40 4.79
CA ARG A 76 -9.28 -2.18 4.59
C ARG A 76 -9.35 -3.38 5.54
N VAL A 77 -8.24 -4.08 5.75
CA VAL A 77 -8.16 -5.20 6.70
C VAL A 77 -8.35 -4.69 8.13
N ALA A 78 -7.72 -3.58 8.50
CA ALA A 78 -7.87 -2.97 9.81
C ALA A 78 -9.30 -2.46 10.07
N GLU A 79 -9.94 -1.83 9.09
CA GLU A 79 -11.36 -1.44 9.14
C GLU A 79 -12.28 -2.63 9.40
N GLN A 80 -12.02 -3.77 8.74
CA GLN A 80 -12.82 -4.98 8.95
C GLN A 80 -12.60 -5.59 10.34
N ALA A 81 -11.38 -5.53 10.86
CA ALA A 81 -11.04 -6.12 12.16
C ALA A 81 -11.46 -5.25 13.35
N SER A 82 -11.28 -3.93 13.24
CA SER A 82 -11.35 -2.99 14.37
C SER A 82 -12.06 -1.67 14.03
N GLY A 83 -12.68 -1.53 12.86
CA GLY A 83 -13.28 -0.26 12.40
C GLY A 83 -14.32 0.30 13.37
N ALA A 84 -15.23 -0.53 13.87
CA ALA A 84 -16.27 -0.08 14.80
C ALA A 84 -15.70 0.42 16.15
N GLU A 85 -14.62 -0.21 16.63
CA GLU A 85 -13.92 0.25 17.84
C GLU A 85 -13.20 1.58 17.59
N ILE A 86 -12.54 1.71 16.44
CA ILE A 86 -11.81 2.92 16.04
C ILE A 86 -12.76 4.10 15.84
N GLU A 87 -13.95 3.89 15.25
CA GLU A 87 -14.97 4.92 15.05
C GLU A 87 -15.48 5.53 16.37
N ALA A 88 -15.40 4.79 17.48
CA ALA A 88 -15.80 5.27 18.80
C ALA A 88 -14.72 6.12 19.49
N LEU A 89 -13.51 6.22 18.93
CA LEU A 89 -12.42 7.01 19.51
C LEU A 89 -12.67 8.53 19.36
N PRO A 90 -12.16 9.35 20.30
CA PRO A 90 -12.32 10.80 20.22
C PRO A 90 -11.53 11.40 19.04
N VAL A 91 -12.12 12.38 18.36
CA VAL A 91 -11.44 13.19 17.34
C VAL A 91 -10.75 14.40 17.97
N ARG A 92 -9.61 14.82 17.43
CA ARG A 92 -8.94 16.05 17.88
C ARG A 92 -9.91 17.23 17.67
N PRO A 93 -10.25 18.00 18.72
CA PRO A 93 -11.06 19.19 18.54
C PRO A 93 -10.31 20.16 17.63
N GLU A 94 -10.97 20.63 16.58
CA GLU A 94 -10.43 21.62 15.67
C GLU A 94 -9.95 22.83 16.47
N GLN A 95 -8.68 23.22 16.32
CA GLN A 95 -8.23 24.54 16.77
C GLN A 95 -8.99 25.53 15.89
N LYS A 96 -10.14 26.04 16.37
CA LYS A 96 -10.84 27.15 15.72
C LYS A 96 -9.79 28.19 15.38
N ALA A 97 -9.61 28.47 14.08
CA ALA A 97 -8.72 29.51 13.62
C ALA A 97 -8.99 30.75 14.47
N GLN A 98 -7.97 31.24 15.19
CA GLN A 98 -8.05 32.54 15.83
C GLN A 98 -8.46 33.52 14.72
N PRO A 99 -9.59 34.25 14.84
CA PRO A 99 -9.84 35.33 13.91
C PRO A 99 -8.64 36.26 14.01
N GLN A 100 -7.92 36.40 12.90
CA GLN A 100 -6.84 37.39 12.78
C GLN A 100 -7.47 38.72 13.19
N GLN A 101 -7.04 39.27 14.32
CA GLN A 101 -7.43 40.61 14.70
C GLN A 101 -7.00 41.52 13.55
N PRO A 102 -7.89 42.35 12.98
CA PRO A 102 -7.44 43.32 12.01
C PRO A 102 -6.37 44.18 12.68
N ALA A 103 -5.21 44.29 12.03
CA ALA A 103 -4.18 45.23 12.45
C ALA A 103 -4.83 46.62 12.49
N LEU A 104 -5.03 47.14 13.70
CA LEU A 104 -5.35 48.55 13.88
C LEU A 104 -4.03 49.32 13.77
N LEU A 105 -4.07 50.32 12.88
CA LEU A 105 -3.09 51.37 12.55
C LEU A 105 -2.14 51.06 11.39
#